data_AF-A0A2V1B540-F1
#
_entry.id   AF-A0A2V1B540-F1
#
_cell.length_a   1.000
_cell.length_b   1.000
_cell.length_c   1.000
_cell.angle_alpha   90.00
_cell.angle_beta   90.00
_cell.angle_gamma   90.00
#
_symmetry.space_group_name_H-M   'P 1'
#
loop_
_entity.id
_entity.type
_entity.pdbx_description
1 polymer ?
#
loop_
_entity_poly.entity_id
_entity_poly.type
_entity_poly.pdbx_seq_one_letter_code
_entity_poly.pdbx_strand_id
1 'polypeptide(L)'
;EPKARASTLDFKKVNEIWDKKQYKYKVVESLTPADEANELDQYIFVARTRLDKETKNQIQYIDIKSSGLRDVLRNVLHDVQGICLQEEKPSV
;
A
#
# COMPACT_ATOMS: atom_id res chain seq x y z
N GLU A 1 11.36 20.14 -8.15
CA GLU A 1 10.04 19.92 -8.77
C GLU A 1 9.29 18.83 -8.02
N PRO A 2 7.96 18.93 -7.86
CA PRO A 2 7.15 17.81 -7.39
C PRO A 2 7.21 16.69 -8.43
N LYS A 3 7.52 15.46 -8.00
CA LYS A 3 7.57 14.30 -8.89
C LYS A 3 6.16 13.92 -9.33
N ALA A 4 6.03 13.51 -10.59
CA ALA A 4 4.75 13.08 -11.13
C ALA A 4 4.29 11.77 -10.47
N ARG A 5 2.98 11.61 -10.32
CA ARG A 5 2.38 10.40 -9.76
C ARG A 5 2.76 9.17 -10.59
N ALA A 6 3.12 8.08 -9.91
CA ALA A 6 3.55 6.82 -10.51
C ALA A 6 4.72 6.97 -11.52
N SER A 7 5.58 7.98 -11.36
CA SER A 7 6.76 8.19 -12.20
C SER A 7 7.90 7.21 -11.90
N THR A 8 7.96 6.69 -10.68
CA THR A 8 8.97 5.75 -10.21
C THR A 8 8.43 4.33 -10.35
N LEU A 9 9.02 3.54 -11.24
CA LEU A 9 8.69 2.13 -11.47
C LEU A 9 9.24 1.22 -10.34
N ASP A 10 8.97 1.58 -9.10
CA ASP A 10 9.35 0.84 -7.90
C ASP A 10 8.22 0.89 -6.86
N PHE A 11 8.32 0.06 -5.83
CA PHE A 11 7.38 0.05 -4.72
C PHE A 11 8.03 0.50 -3.41
N LYS A 12 7.24 1.15 -2.58
CA LYS A 12 7.64 1.55 -1.24
C LYS A 12 6.87 0.75 -0.19
N LYS A 13 7.59 0.14 0.76
CA LYS A 13 7.00 -0.44 1.97
C LYS A 13 6.96 0.64 3.05
N VAL A 14 5.82 0.76 3.72
CA VAL A 14 5.64 1.66 4.86
C VAL A 14 4.90 0.96 5.99
N ASN A 15 5.19 1.35 7.22
CA ASN A 15 4.52 0.86 8.40
C ASN A 15 3.60 1.95 8.95
N GLU A 16 2.34 1.58 9.24
CA GLU A 16 1.35 2.44 9.87
C GLU A 16 1.14 2.02 11.33
N ILE A 17 1.32 2.99 12.24
CA ILE A 17 1.04 2.82 13.67
C ILE A 17 -0.18 3.63 14.07
N TRP A 18 -0.99 3.06 14.96
CA TRP A 18 -2.13 3.75 15.57
C TRP A 18 -1.65 4.87 16.51
N ASP A 19 -1.89 6.11 16.12
CA ASP A 19 -1.72 7.26 17.00
C ASP A 19 -2.96 7.42 17.90
N LYS A 20 -2.82 7.03 19.18
CA LYS A 20 -3.88 7.13 20.19
C LYS A 20 -4.30 8.58 20.48
N LYS A 21 -3.44 9.58 20.24
CA LYS A 21 -3.75 10.99 20.53
C LYS A 21 -4.61 11.60 19.42
N GLN A 22 -4.33 11.24 18.17
CA GLN A 22 -5.02 11.78 17.01
C GLN A 22 -6.12 10.85 16.48
N TYR A 23 -6.31 9.69 17.10
CA TYR A 23 -7.27 8.65 16.69
C TYR A 23 -7.18 8.30 15.20
N LYS A 24 -5.94 8.24 14.67
CA LYS A 24 -5.67 7.90 13.27
C LYS A 24 -4.38 7.09 13.12
N TYR A 25 -4.28 6.34 12.02
CA TYR A 25 -3.03 5.68 11.64
C TYR A 25 -2.08 6.71 11.02
N LYS A 26 -0.79 6.57 11.34
CA LYS A 26 0.29 7.40 10.81
C LYS A 26 1.42 6.52 10.30
N VAL A 27 2.04 6.95 9.20
CA VAL A 27 3.23 6.31 8.65
C VAL A 27 4.42 6.65 9.55
N VAL A 28 5.21 5.63 9.92
CA VAL A 28 6.32 5.75 10.89
C VAL A 28 7.61 6.26 10.24
N GLU A 29 7.80 6.03 8.94
CA GLU A 29 9.05 6.35 8.24
C GLU A 29 9.22 7.83 7.87
N SER A 30 8.23 8.69 8.14
CA SER A 30 8.21 10.07 7.64
C SER A 30 8.03 11.09 8.76
N LEU A 31 8.91 12.10 8.76
CA LEU A 31 9.01 13.15 9.79
C LEU A 31 8.01 14.31 9.59
N THR A 32 7.25 14.36 8.48
CA THR A 32 6.37 15.49 8.16
C THR A 32 5.04 15.06 7.48
N PRO A 33 3.88 15.20 8.16
CA PRO A 33 2.60 14.68 7.68
C PRO A 33 1.96 15.41 6.47
N ALA A 34 2.54 16.52 6.02
CA ALA A 34 1.97 17.33 4.93
C ALA A 34 2.51 16.97 3.52
N ASP A 35 3.72 16.39 3.43
CA ASP A 35 4.37 16.06 2.16
C ASP A 35 4.36 14.56 1.82
N GLU A 36 3.92 13.71 2.77
CA GLU A 36 3.89 12.24 2.65
C GLU A 36 3.08 11.72 1.47
N ALA A 37 1.89 12.28 1.25
CA ALA A 37 1.02 11.86 0.16
C ALA A 37 1.69 12.10 -1.20
N ASN A 38 2.39 13.22 -1.33
CA ASN A 38 3.02 13.62 -2.58
C ASN A 38 4.30 12.79 -2.85
N GLU A 39 5.06 12.47 -1.81
CA GLU A 39 6.24 11.61 -1.97
C GLU A 39 5.85 10.16 -2.26
N LEU A 40 4.88 9.59 -1.56
CA LEU A 40 4.48 8.20 -1.77
C LEU A 40 3.72 7.99 -3.09
N ASP A 41 3.06 9.03 -3.61
CA ASP A 41 2.36 8.96 -4.89
C ASP A 41 3.31 8.85 -6.09
N GLN A 42 4.62 9.12 -5.93
CA GLN A 42 5.60 8.95 -7.01
C GLN A 42 5.81 7.47 -7.41
N TYR A 43 5.55 6.53 -6.50
CA TYR A 43 5.75 5.09 -6.70
C TYR A 43 4.59 4.46 -7.45
N ILE A 44 4.83 3.39 -8.22
CA ILE A 44 3.76 2.66 -8.93
C ILE A 44 2.77 1.99 -7.98
N PHE A 45 3.26 1.47 -6.85
CA PHE A 45 2.43 0.99 -5.74
C PHE A 45 3.13 1.14 -4.39
N VAL A 46 2.33 1.21 -3.32
CA VAL A 46 2.81 1.36 -1.94
C VAL A 46 2.21 0.25 -1.10
N ALA A 47 3.06 -0.51 -0.41
CA ALA A 47 2.65 -1.57 0.50
C ALA A 47 2.65 -1.03 1.94
N ARG A 48 1.46 -0.90 2.52
CA ARG A 48 1.24 -0.39 3.87
C ARG A 48 0.97 -1.54 4.83
N THR A 49 1.85 -1.73 5.79
CA THR A 49 1.65 -2.68 6.88
C THR A 49 1.03 -1.96 8.06
N ARG A 50 -0.18 -2.34 8.44
CA ARG A 50 -0.91 -1.79 9.57
C ARG A 50 -1.05 -2.83 10.66
N LEU A 51 -0.65 -2.47 11.88
CA LEU A 51 -0.97 -3.27 13.06
C LEU A 51 -2.36 -2.87 13.56
N ASP A 52 -3.30 -3.80 13.56
CA ASP A 52 -4.65 -3.52 14.03
C ASP A 52 -4.65 -3.11 15.51
N LYS A 53 -5.36 -2.02 15.82
CA LYS A 53 -5.34 -1.41 17.15
C LYS A 53 -5.86 -2.37 18.23
N GLU A 54 -6.83 -3.23 17.89
CA GLU A 54 -7.56 -4.10 18.82
C GLU A 54 -6.96 -5.51 18.83
N THR A 55 -6.91 -6.14 17.67
CA THR A 55 -6.55 -7.55 17.52
C THR A 55 -5.04 -7.79 17.48
N LYS A 56 -4.23 -6.73 17.28
CA LYS A 56 -2.78 -6.82 17.01
C LYS A 56 -2.44 -7.67 15.78
N ASN A 57 -3.42 -7.96 14.93
CA ASN A 57 -3.18 -8.63 13.67
C ASN A 57 -2.49 -7.67 12.71
N GLN A 58 -1.51 -8.18 11.96
CA GLN A 58 -0.86 -7.44 10.91
C GLN A 58 -1.72 -7.54 9.65
N ILE A 59 -2.19 -6.40 9.15
CA ILE A 59 -2.94 -6.28 7.91
C ILE A 59 -2.08 -5.53 6.90
N GLN A 60 -1.95 -6.06 5.69
CA GLN A 60 -1.23 -5.40 4.61
C GLN A 60 -2.22 -4.83 3.59
N TYR A 61 -2.04 -3.56 3.27
CA TYR A 61 -2.79 -2.85 2.22
C TYR A 61 -1.83 -2.51 1.09
N ILE A 62 -2.25 -2.73 -0.16
CA ILE A 62 -1.45 -2.40 -1.34
C ILE A 62 -2.18 -1.30 -2.10
N ASP A 63 -1.62 -0.10 -2.10
CA ASP A 63 -2.14 1.03 -2.87
C ASP A 63 -1.49 1.06 -4.25
N ILE A 64 -2.25 0.71 -5.29
CA ILE A 64 -1.77 0.81 -6.68
C ILE A 64 -2.04 2.23 -7.18
N LYS A 65 -0.97 3.00 -7.39
CA LYS A 65 -1.05 4.42 -7.77
C LYS A 65 -1.21 4.63 -9.26
N SER A 66 -0.60 3.75 -10.07
CA SER A 66 -0.75 3.72 -11.53
C SER A 66 -2.16 3.27 -11.93
N SER A 67 -2.90 4.10 -12.65
CA SER A 67 -4.26 3.79 -13.11
C SER A 67 -4.26 2.60 -14.08
N GLY A 68 -3.38 2.61 -15.08
CA GLY A 68 -3.29 1.52 -16.06
C GLY A 68 -2.99 0.16 -15.41
N LEU A 69 -2.02 0.11 -14.50
CA LEU A 69 -1.71 -1.13 -13.77
C LEU A 69 -2.88 -1.59 -12.90
N ARG A 70 -3.53 -0.65 -12.20
CA ARG A 70 -4.69 -0.93 -11.35
C ARG A 70 -5.84 -1.51 -12.16
N ASP A 71 -6.10 -0.97 -13.34
CA ASP A 71 -7.22 -1.41 -14.18
C ASP A 71 -6.93 -2.78 -14.80
N VAL A 72 -5.69 -3.03 -15.22
CA VAL A 72 -5.25 -4.39 -15.65
C VAL A 72 -5.38 -5.40 -14.51
N LEU A 73 -4.89 -5.08 -13.31
CA LEU A 73 -4.99 -5.99 -12.16
C LEU A 73 -6.43 -6.28 -11.75
N ARG A 74 -7.31 -5.28 -11.80
CA ARG A 74 -8.75 -5.50 -11.56
C ARG A 74 -9.37 -6.46 -12.55
N ASN A 75 -8.99 -6.37 -13.83
CA ASN A 75 -9.49 -7.28 -14.85
C ASN A 75 -8.93 -8.70 -14.68
N VAL A 76 -7.62 -8.83 -14.44
CA VAL A 76 -6.96 -10.14 -14.30
C VAL A 76 -7.37 -10.87 -13.02
N LEU A 77 -7.55 -10.14 -11.92
CA LEU A 77 -7.91 -10.69 -10.62
C LEU A 77 -9.42 -10.65 -10.35
N HIS A 78 -10.25 -10.26 -11.32
CA HIS A 78 -11.69 -10.09 -11.13
C HIS A 78 -12.37 -11.34 -10.54
N ASP A 79 -11.98 -12.51 -11.04
CA ASP A 79 -12.57 -13.80 -10.64
C ASP A 79 -11.75 -14.53 -9.56
N VAL A 80 -10.66 -13.92 -9.09
CA VAL A 80 -9.80 -14.51 -8.06
C VAL A 80 -10.38 -14.21 -6.68
N GLN A 81 -11.01 -15.22 -6.07
CA GLN A 81 -11.62 -15.10 -4.74
C GLN A 81 -10.60 -15.14 -3.59
N GLY A 82 -9.40 -15.67 -3.85
CA GLY A 82 -8.34 -15.76 -2.86
C GLY A 82 -7.06 -16.29 -3.47
N ILE A 83 -5.93 -15.98 -2.84
CA ILE A 83 -4.61 -16.46 -3.24
C ILE A 83 -4.08 -17.31 -2.08
N CYS A 84 -3.74 -18.56 -2.35
CA CYS A 84 -3.08 -19.42 -1.38
C CYS A 84 -1.59 -19.12 -1.38
N LEU A 85 -1.04 -18.69 -0.25
CA LEU A 85 0.39 -18.38 -0.11
C LEU A 85 1.25 -19.63 0.19
N GLN A 86 0.64 -20.81 0.25
CA GLN A 86 1.34 -22.06 0.54
C GLN A 86 2.10 -22.60 -0.69
N GLU A 87 1.64 -22.26 -1.90
CA GLU A 87 2.26 -22.67 -3.16
C GLU A 87 3.16 -21.55 -3.70
N GLU A 88 4.35 -21.91 -4.21
CA GLU A 88 5.31 -20.96 -4.79
C GLU A 88 4.74 -20.27 -6.04
N LYS A 89 3.88 -20.98 -6.79
CA LYS A 89 3.24 -20.47 -8.01
C LYS A 89 1.74 -20.37 -7.80
N PRO A 90 1.12 -19.22 -8.12
CA PRO A 90 -0.33 -19.12 -8.12
C PRO A 90 -0.90 -20.04 -9.22
N SER A 91 -1.82 -20.91 -8.82
CA SER A 91 -2.67 -21.71 -9.70
C SER A 91 -4.06 -21.07 -9.78
N VAL A 92 -4.70 -21.15 -10.96
CA VAL A 92 -6.07 -20.65 -11.23
C VAL A 92 -7.05 -21.80 -11.16
#